data_AF-A6R9M9-F1
#
_entry.id   AF-A6R9M9-F1
#
_cell.length_a   1.000
_cell.length_b   1.000
_cell.length_c   1.000
_cell.angle_alpha   90.00
_cell.angle_beta   90.00
_cell.angle_gamma   90.00
#
_symmetry.space_group_name_H-M   'P 1'
#
loop_
_entity.id
_entity.type
_entity.pdbx_description
1 polymer ?
#
loop_
_entity_poly.entity_id
_entity_poly.type
_entity_poly.pdbx_seq_one_letter_code
_entity_poly.pdbx_strand_id
1 'polypeptide(L)'
;MTYVRKGSKTRAQQHRSVQSRDLLWVSVNGCHILNVYRQPGTDAVMDYLTNLSPPARCLIGGDINVRHDAFEPGAVNLHRGGELVQWASEHGMDFVGEIGVPIHAAGHVIDLTFSNVAFASTTVRQDLHCGSDHQSMITMLPTTPQTQLSDARIKITDSQLEPFADLVRGLMVDMPIPEGVGNVAQLDDLAQHFTQSLLAAAQAVSKPAQQGRTTAPWWTADCRRAHRELTTHQTEAAKHQFKDAVRKTKRAYWRQVINGARDGRDLYRVVAWHKLGPNLRAPPLVIGSHA
;
A
#
# COMPACT_ATOMS: atom_id res chain seq x y z
N MET A 1 -4.32 11.67 -5.10
CA MET A 1 -3.14 11.47 -5.97
C MET A 1 -2.52 10.11 -5.64
N THR A 2 -2.26 9.27 -6.63
CA THR A 2 -1.69 7.92 -6.41
C THR A 2 -0.34 7.82 -7.10
N TYR A 3 0.67 7.32 -6.39
CA TYR A 3 2.01 7.10 -6.92
C TYR A 3 2.40 5.63 -6.81
N VAL A 4 2.96 5.08 -7.89
CA VAL A 4 3.54 3.74 -7.89
C VAL A 4 5.05 3.86 -8.01
N ARG A 5 5.78 3.39 -7.00
CA ARG A 5 7.23 3.27 -7.06
C ARG A 5 7.61 2.15 -8.03
N LYS A 6 8.16 2.51 -9.18
CA LYS A 6 8.67 1.54 -10.16
C LYS A 6 9.88 0.79 -9.58
N GLY A 7 9.89 -0.52 -9.79
CA GLY A 7 10.99 -1.42 -9.48
C GLY A 7 11.03 -2.53 -10.54
N SER A 8 12.14 -3.26 -10.62
CA SER A 8 12.30 -4.35 -11.61
C SER A 8 11.22 -5.42 -11.53
N LYS A 9 10.61 -5.59 -10.35
CA LYS A 9 9.53 -6.55 -10.08
C LYS A 9 8.14 -5.91 -9.96
N THR A 10 7.99 -4.62 -10.28
CA THR A 10 6.72 -3.89 -10.14
C THR A 10 6.11 -3.63 -11.51
N ARG A 11 5.06 -4.38 -11.83
CA ARG A 11 4.22 -4.16 -13.01
C ARG A 11 2.97 -3.43 -12.58
N ALA A 12 2.77 -2.23 -13.12
CA ALA A 12 1.65 -1.39 -12.75
C ALA A 12 0.91 -0.87 -13.99
N GLN A 13 -0.41 -0.88 -13.91
CA GLN A 13 -1.30 -0.38 -14.94
C GLN A 13 -2.37 0.49 -14.28
N GLN A 14 -2.53 1.72 -14.74
CA GLN A 14 -3.66 2.56 -14.37
C GLN A 14 -4.87 2.21 -15.25
N HIS A 15 -6.05 2.10 -14.65
CA HIS A 15 -7.31 1.92 -15.37
C HIS A 15 -8.08 3.23 -15.35
N ARG A 16 -8.67 3.59 -16.50
CA ARG A 16 -9.51 4.78 -16.67
C ARG A 16 -10.99 4.42 -16.86
N SER A 17 -11.41 3.29 -16.31
CA SER A 17 -12.78 2.79 -16.40
C SER A 17 -13.79 3.70 -15.72
N VAL A 18 -13.34 4.55 -14.79
CA VAL A 18 -14.20 5.47 -14.03
C VAL A 18 -13.95 6.90 -14.47
N GLN A 19 -14.98 7.58 -14.94
CA GLN A 19 -14.94 9.02 -15.25
C GLN A 19 -15.14 9.85 -13.99
N SER A 20 -14.25 9.70 -13.00
CA SER A 20 -14.26 10.49 -11.78
C SER A 20 -12.83 10.90 -11.41
N ARG A 21 -12.69 12.13 -10.92
CA ARG A 21 -11.41 12.62 -10.36
C ARG A 21 -11.13 12.06 -8.96
N ASP A 22 -12.18 11.56 -8.31
CA ASP A 22 -12.24 11.17 -6.91
C ASP A 22 -12.03 9.65 -6.73
N LEU A 23 -12.02 8.91 -7.84
CA LEU A 23 -11.82 7.46 -7.90
C LEU A 23 -10.70 7.12 -8.88
N LEU A 24 -9.73 6.33 -8.44
CA LEU A 24 -8.63 5.91 -9.32
C LEU A 24 -8.27 4.44 -9.12
N TRP A 25 -8.43 3.66 -10.20
CA TRP A 25 -7.99 2.27 -10.25
C TRP A 25 -6.55 2.13 -10.74
N VAL A 26 -5.78 1.31 -10.04
CA VAL A 26 -4.45 0.86 -10.45
C VAL A 26 -4.32 -0.63 -10.17
N SER A 27 -3.87 -1.41 -11.15
CA SER A 27 -3.41 -2.78 -10.91
C SER A 27 -1.91 -2.78 -10.66
N VAL A 28 -1.46 -3.43 -9.60
CA VAL A 28 -0.05 -3.64 -9.28
C VAL A 28 0.19 -5.12 -9.01
N ASN A 29 1.01 -5.77 -9.84
CA ASN A 29 1.35 -7.19 -9.72
C ASN A 29 0.13 -8.11 -9.55
N GLY A 30 -0.95 -7.85 -10.29
CA GLY A 30 -2.19 -8.63 -10.24
C GLY A 30 -3.11 -8.33 -9.05
N CYS A 31 -2.78 -7.35 -8.20
CA CYS A 31 -3.72 -6.80 -7.23
C CYS A 31 -4.38 -5.55 -7.82
N HIS A 32 -5.70 -5.44 -7.67
CA HIS A 32 -6.49 -4.27 -8.08
C HIS A 32 -6.64 -3.32 -6.89
N ILE A 33 -6.24 -2.07 -7.05
CA ILE A 33 -6.27 -1.06 -5.99
C ILE A 33 -7.13 0.11 -6.45
N LEU A 34 -8.20 0.39 -5.71
CA LEU A 34 -9.01 1.58 -5.87
C LEU A 34 -8.65 2.60 -4.78
N ASN A 35 -8.04 3.70 -5.19
CA ASN A 35 -7.86 4.86 -4.31
C ASN A 35 -9.11 5.74 -4.37
N VAL A 36 -9.73 5.95 -3.21
CA VAL A 36 -10.96 6.74 -3.05
C VAL A 36 -10.65 8.05 -2.34
N TYR A 37 -11.22 9.13 -2.84
CA TYR A 37 -11.42 10.35 -2.09
C TYR A 37 -12.90 10.70 -2.18
N ARG A 38 -13.55 11.00 -1.06
CA ARG A 38 -14.94 11.43 -1.06
C ARG A 38 -15.10 12.65 -0.18
N GLN A 39 -15.49 13.76 -0.79
CA GLN A 39 -15.95 14.91 -0.01
C GLN A 39 -17.27 14.54 0.73
N PRO A 40 -17.42 14.89 2.02
CA PRO A 40 -18.64 14.63 2.78
C PRO A 40 -19.89 15.12 2.03
N GLY A 41 -20.94 14.29 1.99
CA GLY A 41 -22.22 14.63 1.34
C GLY A 41 -22.24 14.47 -0.19
N THR A 42 -21.18 13.97 -0.81
CA THR A 42 -21.19 13.66 -2.25
C THR A 42 -21.65 12.21 -2.48
N ASP A 43 -22.79 12.03 -3.16
CA ASP A 43 -23.38 10.70 -3.36
C ASP A 43 -22.71 9.88 -4.46
N ALA A 44 -22.21 10.51 -5.53
CA ALA A 44 -21.67 9.79 -6.69
C ALA A 44 -20.56 8.78 -6.36
N VAL A 45 -19.71 9.08 -5.37
CA VAL A 45 -18.67 8.13 -4.92
C VAL A 45 -19.27 6.97 -4.13
N MET A 46 -20.27 7.24 -3.28
CA MET A 46 -20.98 6.18 -2.55
C MET A 46 -21.75 5.29 -3.49
N ASP A 47 -22.48 5.87 -4.44
CA ASP A 47 -23.24 5.12 -5.44
C ASP A 47 -22.32 4.24 -6.29
N TYR A 48 -21.12 4.72 -6.62
CA TYR A 48 -20.13 3.89 -7.29
C TYR A 48 -19.67 2.72 -6.41
N LEU A 49 -19.33 2.99 -5.14
CA LEU A 49 -18.84 1.96 -4.23
C LEU A 49 -19.88 0.90 -3.92
N THR A 50 -21.12 1.29 -3.61
CA THR A 50 -22.18 0.35 -3.20
C THR A 50 -22.73 -0.48 -4.37
N ASN A 51 -22.52 -0.05 -5.62
CA ASN A 51 -22.85 -0.83 -6.82
C ASN A 51 -21.63 -1.56 -7.44
N LEU A 52 -20.45 -1.43 -6.85
CA LEU A 52 -19.24 -2.06 -7.38
C LEU A 52 -19.21 -3.55 -7.04
N SER A 53 -19.06 -4.41 -8.05
CA SER A 53 -18.61 -5.79 -7.83
C SER A 53 -17.07 -5.82 -7.82
N PRO A 54 -16.41 -5.98 -6.65
CA PRO A 54 -14.96 -5.92 -6.58
C PRO A 54 -14.34 -7.14 -7.27
N PRO A 55 -13.25 -6.96 -8.05
CA PRO A 55 -12.52 -8.09 -8.64
C PRO A 55 -11.82 -8.91 -7.56
N ALA A 56 -11.35 -10.11 -7.90
CA ALA A 56 -10.48 -10.87 -7.03
C ALA A 56 -9.16 -10.11 -6.74
N ARG A 57 -8.60 -10.29 -5.54
CA ARG A 57 -7.39 -9.61 -5.09
C ARG A 57 -7.49 -8.08 -5.18
N CYS A 58 -8.52 -7.54 -4.57
CA CYS A 58 -8.87 -6.14 -4.57
C CYS A 58 -8.62 -5.48 -3.21
N LEU A 59 -8.09 -4.27 -3.25
CA LEU A 59 -7.98 -3.33 -2.15
C LEU A 59 -8.72 -2.04 -2.52
N ILE A 60 -9.61 -1.58 -1.65
CA ILE A 60 -10.32 -0.31 -1.82
C ILE A 60 -10.05 0.53 -0.58
N GLY A 61 -9.53 1.73 -0.74
CA GLY A 61 -9.32 2.60 0.42
C GLY A 61 -8.93 4.03 0.11
N GLY A 62 -8.95 4.83 1.16
CA GLY A 62 -8.68 6.26 1.13
C GLY A 62 -9.64 7.02 2.05
N ASP A 63 -9.77 8.32 1.84
CA ASP A 63 -10.62 9.19 2.64
C ASP A 63 -12.08 9.11 2.15
N ILE A 64 -12.92 8.33 2.84
CA ILE A 64 -14.31 8.04 2.42
C ILE A 64 -15.31 8.97 3.11
N ASN A 65 -14.94 9.55 4.26
CA ASN A 65 -15.79 10.45 5.04
C ASN A 65 -17.16 9.84 5.41
N VAL A 66 -17.13 8.62 5.96
CA VAL A 66 -18.31 7.94 6.53
C VAL A 66 -18.05 7.56 7.99
N ARG A 67 -19.12 7.38 8.78
CA ARG A 67 -19.01 6.92 10.17
C ARG A 67 -19.96 5.75 10.41
N HIS A 68 -19.48 4.73 11.10
CA HIS A 68 -20.25 3.56 11.48
C HIS A 68 -19.56 2.82 12.64
N ASP A 69 -20.37 2.19 13.50
CA ASP A 69 -19.93 1.42 14.67
C ASP A 69 -18.96 0.27 14.33
N ALA A 70 -19.07 -0.28 13.12
CA ALA A 70 -18.27 -1.41 12.64
C ALA A 70 -16.75 -1.13 12.58
N PHE A 71 -16.34 0.13 12.44
CA PHE A 71 -14.94 0.54 12.42
C PHE A 71 -14.63 1.64 13.44
N GLU A 72 -15.63 2.34 13.97
CA GLU A 72 -15.52 3.32 15.06
C GLU A 72 -16.54 2.98 16.16
N PRO A 73 -16.19 2.14 17.14
CA PRO A 73 -17.14 1.70 18.17
C PRO A 73 -17.80 2.87 18.92
N GLY A 74 -19.13 2.82 19.04
CA GLY A 74 -19.98 3.88 19.60
C GLY A 74 -20.33 4.99 18.62
N ALA A 75 -19.89 4.94 17.36
CA ALA A 75 -20.22 5.96 16.38
C ALA A 75 -21.66 5.84 15.86
N VAL A 76 -22.31 7.00 15.69
CA VAL A 76 -23.57 7.09 14.96
C VAL A 76 -23.31 6.82 13.48
N ASN A 77 -24.18 6.03 12.85
CA ASN A 77 -24.16 5.84 11.40
C ASN A 77 -24.39 7.19 10.69
N LEU A 78 -23.38 7.69 9.99
CA LEU A 78 -23.43 8.95 9.25
C LEU A 78 -22.88 8.78 7.84
N HIS A 79 -23.40 9.63 6.94
CA HIS A 79 -22.96 9.73 5.55
C HIS A 79 -23.00 8.40 4.78
N ARG A 80 -23.98 7.54 5.09
CA ARG A 80 -24.21 6.24 4.44
C ARG A 80 -23.17 5.16 4.82
N GLY A 81 -22.59 5.27 6.03
CA GLY A 81 -21.67 4.25 6.57
C GLY A 81 -22.27 2.85 6.63
N GLY A 82 -23.55 2.74 6.99
CA GLY A 82 -24.27 1.46 7.02
C GLY A 82 -24.37 0.79 5.64
N GLU A 83 -24.62 1.56 4.57
CA GLU A 83 -24.65 1.02 3.21
C GLU A 83 -23.27 0.50 2.78
N LEU A 84 -22.19 1.20 3.15
CA LEU A 84 -20.83 0.74 2.88
C LEU A 84 -20.52 -0.57 3.59
N VAL A 85 -20.93 -0.70 4.85
CA VAL A 85 -20.72 -1.93 5.64
C VAL A 85 -21.54 -3.09 5.08
N GLN A 86 -22.78 -2.83 4.65
CA GLN A 86 -23.60 -3.83 3.99
C GLN A 86 -22.95 -4.29 2.68
N TRP A 87 -22.55 -3.36 1.81
CA TRP A 87 -21.84 -3.66 0.57
C TRP A 87 -20.58 -4.50 0.83
N ALA A 88 -19.79 -4.12 1.83
CA ALA A 88 -18.56 -4.81 2.19
C ALA A 88 -18.83 -6.26 2.60
N SER A 89 -19.85 -6.49 3.43
CA SER A 89 -20.29 -7.82 3.87
C SER A 89 -20.77 -8.68 2.70
N GLU A 90 -21.62 -8.13 1.82
CA GLU A 90 -22.19 -8.85 0.66
C GLU A 90 -21.12 -9.29 -0.35
N HIS A 91 -20.00 -8.56 -0.43
CA HIS A 91 -18.94 -8.81 -1.40
C HIS A 91 -17.66 -9.42 -0.80
N GLY A 92 -17.68 -9.81 0.48
CA GLY A 92 -16.52 -10.39 1.17
C GLY A 92 -15.31 -9.45 1.21
N MET A 93 -15.56 -8.15 1.37
CA MET A 93 -14.54 -7.12 1.49
C MET A 93 -14.34 -6.78 2.96
N ASP A 94 -13.36 -7.41 3.60
CA ASP A 94 -13.08 -7.20 5.01
C ASP A 94 -12.53 -5.79 5.26
N PHE A 95 -12.98 -5.13 6.32
CA PHE A 95 -12.27 -3.95 6.84
C PHE A 95 -10.92 -4.41 7.40
N VAL A 96 -9.84 -3.88 6.85
CA VAL A 96 -8.47 -4.31 7.21
C VAL A 96 -7.72 -3.27 8.03
N GLY A 97 -8.39 -2.20 8.47
CA GLY A 97 -7.83 -1.21 9.41
C GLY A 97 -7.95 -1.64 10.87
N GLU A 98 -7.34 -0.85 11.75
CA GLU A 98 -7.46 -1.03 13.20
C GLU A 98 -8.79 -0.42 13.69
N ILE A 99 -9.67 -1.24 14.27
CA ILE A 99 -10.99 -0.80 14.76
C ILE A 99 -10.81 0.22 15.89
N GLY A 100 -11.50 1.35 15.78
CA GLY A 100 -11.57 2.39 16.80
C GLY A 100 -10.29 3.23 16.96
N VAL A 101 -9.26 2.99 16.15
CA VAL A 101 -8.03 3.79 16.19
C VAL A 101 -8.22 5.06 15.36
N PRO A 102 -8.19 6.26 15.98
CA PRO A 102 -8.41 7.50 15.24
C PRO A 102 -7.32 7.76 14.21
N ILE A 103 -7.75 8.03 12.98
CA ILE A 103 -6.87 8.36 11.84
C ILE A 103 -7.03 9.79 11.35
N HIS A 104 -7.89 10.56 12.01
CA HIS A 104 -8.06 11.99 11.82
C HIS A 104 -7.91 12.74 13.15
N ALA A 105 -7.38 13.97 13.12
CA ALA A 105 -7.11 14.79 14.30
C ALA A 105 -8.36 15.09 15.16
N ALA A 106 -9.56 15.01 14.57
CA ALA A 106 -10.84 15.13 15.28
C ALA A 106 -11.27 13.86 16.02
N GLY A 107 -10.47 12.78 15.99
CA GLY A 107 -10.77 11.54 16.72
C GLY A 107 -11.59 10.51 15.94
N HIS A 108 -11.67 10.62 14.60
CA HIS A 108 -12.54 9.77 13.77
C HIS A 108 -11.78 8.76 12.90
N VAL A 109 -12.50 7.71 12.48
CA VAL A 109 -12.03 6.63 11.60
C VAL A 109 -12.65 6.81 10.20
N ILE A 110 -12.21 7.85 9.48
CA ILE A 110 -12.81 8.25 8.19
C ILE A 110 -11.97 7.84 6.95
N ASP A 111 -10.69 7.54 7.14
CA ASP A 111 -9.83 6.92 6.14
C ASP A 111 -9.97 5.38 6.18
N LEU A 112 -10.82 4.82 5.33
CA LEU A 112 -11.16 3.40 5.41
C LEU A 112 -10.39 2.59 4.38
N THR A 113 -10.12 1.32 4.71
CA THR A 113 -9.48 0.37 3.83
C THR A 113 -10.15 -0.99 3.92
N PHE A 114 -10.63 -1.50 2.79
CA PHE A 114 -11.31 -2.77 2.64
C PHE A 114 -10.59 -3.67 1.64
N SER A 115 -10.56 -4.98 1.86
CA SER A 115 -9.85 -5.93 1.00
C SER A 115 -10.51 -7.30 0.99
N ASN A 116 -10.51 -7.98 -0.15
CA ASN A 116 -10.83 -9.41 -0.26
C ASN A 116 -9.57 -10.30 -0.34
N VAL A 117 -8.39 -9.73 -0.06
CA VAL A 117 -7.14 -10.47 0.09
C VAL A 117 -7.03 -10.94 1.54
N ALA A 118 -7.03 -12.25 1.74
CA ALA A 118 -6.82 -12.85 3.06
C ALA A 118 -5.54 -12.33 3.72
N PHE A 119 -5.62 -12.06 5.04
CA PHE A 119 -4.55 -11.50 5.88
C PHE A 119 -4.02 -10.13 5.44
N ALA A 120 -4.74 -9.41 4.57
CA ALA A 120 -4.47 -8.00 4.37
C ALA A 120 -4.68 -7.24 5.69
N SER A 121 -3.77 -6.32 5.99
CA SER A 121 -3.82 -5.52 7.21
C SER A 121 -3.32 -4.12 6.96
N THR A 122 -3.92 -3.15 7.63
CA THR A 122 -3.59 -1.74 7.55
C THR A 122 -3.31 -1.24 8.96
N THR A 123 -2.14 -0.63 9.14
CA THR A 123 -1.71 -0.11 10.44
C THR A 123 -1.37 1.37 10.36
N VAL A 124 -1.58 2.08 11.46
CA VAL A 124 -1.18 3.48 11.59
C VAL A 124 0.32 3.58 11.86
N ARG A 125 1.00 4.47 11.14
CA ARG A 125 2.46 4.63 11.19
C ARG A 125 2.84 6.06 11.55
N GLN A 126 2.99 6.30 12.85
CA GLN A 126 3.35 7.59 13.41
C GLN A 126 4.72 8.10 12.90
N ASP A 127 5.66 7.20 12.62
CA ASP A 127 6.97 7.56 12.07
C ASP A 127 6.92 8.05 10.61
N LEU A 128 5.78 7.86 9.93
CA LEU A 128 5.52 8.38 8.58
C LEU A 128 4.66 9.64 8.59
N HIS A 129 4.25 10.14 9.76
CA HIS A 129 3.33 11.27 9.89
C HIS A 129 3.84 12.50 9.14
N CYS A 130 3.05 12.98 8.18
CA CYS A 130 3.46 14.06 7.27
C CYS A 130 3.08 15.47 7.74
N GLY A 131 2.56 15.59 8.97
CA GLY A 131 2.02 16.85 9.49
C GLY A 131 0.71 17.25 8.82
N SER A 132 -0.10 16.26 8.42
CA SER A 132 -1.54 16.46 8.14
C SER A 132 -2.31 16.40 9.45
N ASP A 133 -3.58 16.78 9.39
CA ASP A 133 -4.67 16.34 10.27
C ASP A 133 -5.02 14.85 10.13
N HIS A 134 -4.74 14.23 8.99
CA HIS A 134 -4.83 12.78 8.79
C HIS A 134 -3.55 12.03 9.20
N GLN A 135 -3.73 10.83 9.73
CA GLN A 135 -2.67 9.89 10.06
C GLN A 135 -2.13 9.18 8.81
N SER A 136 -0.87 8.78 8.84
CA SER A 136 -0.27 7.99 7.76
C SER A 136 -0.46 6.51 8.01
N MET A 137 -1.03 5.80 7.03
CA MET A 137 -1.30 4.36 7.13
C MET A 137 -0.42 3.55 6.17
N ILE A 138 -0.12 2.31 6.55
CA ILE A 138 0.48 1.31 5.65
C ILE A 138 -0.43 0.10 5.58
N THR A 139 -0.83 -0.25 4.37
CA THR A 139 -1.47 -1.53 4.09
C THR A 139 -0.46 -2.55 3.59
N MET A 140 -0.43 -3.72 4.24
CA MET A 140 0.31 -4.90 3.82
C MET A 140 -0.66 -5.85 3.12
N LEU A 141 -0.37 -6.15 1.86
CA LEU A 141 -1.12 -7.12 1.07
C LEU A 141 -0.30 -8.40 0.90
N PRO A 142 -0.76 -9.52 1.45
CA PRO A 142 -0.20 -10.82 1.14
C PRO A 142 -0.28 -11.07 -0.37
N THR A 143 0.88 -11.33 -0.95
CA THR A 143 0.90 -11.91 -2.28
C THR A 143 0.64 -13.39 -2.08
N THR A 144 -0.43 -13.91 -2.67
CA THR A 144 -0.44 -15.33 -3.04
C THR A 144 0.89 -15.52 -3.77
N PRO A 145 1.70 -16.55 -3.46
CA PRO A 145 2.81 -16.86 -4.34
C PRO A 145 2.18 -17.00 -5.71
N GLN A 146 2.39 -16.00 -6.58
CA GLN A 146 2.36 -16.29 -7.99
C GLN A 146 3.27 -17.51 -8.10
N THR A 147 2.92 -18.44 -8.96
CA THR A 147 3.79 -19.52 -9.41
C THR A 147 5.02 -18.97 -10.16
N GLN A 148 5.51 -17.81 -9.75
CA GLN A 148 6.88 -17.40 -9.76
C GLN A 148 7.28 -17.29 -8.28
N LEU A 149 7.91 -18.35 -7.78
CA LEU A 149 8.78 -18.30 -6.61
C LEU A 149 9.39 -16.91 -6.54
N SER A 150 9.06 -16.17 -5.48
CA SER A 150 9.70 -14.89 -5.29
C SER A 150 11.20 -15.16 -5.32
N ASP A 151 11.90 -14.56 -6.28
CA ASP A 151 13.35 -14.32 -6.23
C ASP A 151 13.70 -13.38 -5.04
N ALA A 152 12.95 -13.42 -3.93
CA ALA A 152 13.52 -13.09 -2.65
C ALA A 152 14.62 -14.14 -2.47
N ARG A 153 15.87 -13.76 -2.70
CA ARG A 153 17.00 -14.63 -2.36
C ARG A 153 16.89 -14.89 -0.86
N ILE A 154 16.29 -16.02 -0.52
CA ILE A 154 16.35 -16.57 0.83
C ILE A 154 17.84 -16.80 1.05
N LYS A 155 18.43 -15.94 1.88
CA LYS A 155 19.83 -16.05 2.25
C LYS A 155 19.89 -16.60 3.66
N ILE A 156 20.10 -17.91 3.74
CA ILE A 156 20.48 -18.58 4.98
C ILE A 156 22.00 -18.44 5.07
N THR A 157 22.48 -17.67 6.04
CA THR A 157 23.92 -17.56 6.31
C THR A 157 24.38 -18.78 7.09
N ASP A 158 25.66 -19.15 7.02
CA ASP A 158 26.22 -20.32 7.73
C ASP A 158 25.86 -20.33 9.23
N SER A 159 25.87 -19.16 9.87
CA SER A 159 25.47 -18.99 11.28
C SER A 159 24.00 -19.27 11.59
N GLN A 160 23.17 -19.56 10.58
CA GLN A 160 21.74 -19.83 10.71
C GLN A 160 21.37 -21.23 10.21
N LEU A 161 22.35 -22.04 9.79
CA LEU A 161 22.10 -23.40 9.31
C LEU A 161 21.57 -24.33 10.41
N GLU A 162 22.14 -24.26 11.62
CA GLU A 162 21.63 -25.06 12.76
C GLU A 162 20.21 -24.63 13.19
N PRO A 163 19.93 -23.33 13.42
CA PRO A 163 18.55 -22.87 13.66
C PRO A 163 17.56 -23.25 12.56
N PHE A 164 17.99 -23.22 11.30
CA PHE A 164 17.18 -23.67 10.17
C PHE A 164 16.87 -25.16 10.26
N ALA A 165 17.89 -25.98 10.51
CA ALA A 165 17.74 -27.43 10.64
C ALA A 165 16.82 -27.78 11.83
N ASP A 166 16.91 -27.08 12.95
CA ASP A 166 16.03 -27.27 14.10
C ASP A 166 14.58 -26.91 13.79
N LEU A 167 14.34 -25.81 13.07
CA LEU A 167 13.00 -25.43 12.64
C LEU A 167 12.42 -26.43 11.64
N VAL A 168 13.20 -26.90 10.68
CA VAL A 168 12.78 -27.96 9.75
C VAL A 168 12.45 -29.24 10.53
N ARG A 169 13.30 -29.66 11.47
CA ARG A 169 13.04 -30.82 12.33
C ARG A 169 11.72 -30.66 13.09
N GLY A 170 11.50 -29.51 13.74
CA GLY A 170 10.28 -29.25 14.51
C GLY A 170 9.01 -29.22 13.66
N LEU A 171 9.07 -28.63 12.46
CA LEU A 171 7.94 -28.57 11.53
C LEU A 171 7.65 -29.91 10.82
N MET A 172 8.59 -30.87 10.89
CA MET A 172 8.44 -32.19 10.28
C MET A 172 8.01 -33.28 11.26
N VAL A 173 7.90 -32.98 12.57
CA VAL A 173 7.48 -33.96 13.61
C VAL A 173 6.08 -34.51 13.34
N ASP A 174 5.17 -33.69 12.83
CA ASP A 174 3.77 -34.07 12.58
C ASP A 174 3.48 -34.47 11.12
N MET A 175 4.53 -34.63 10.30
CA MET A 175 4.33 -34.97 8.89
C MET A 175 3.88 -36.44 8.75
N PRO A 176 2.77 -36.72 8.04
CA PRO A 176 2.29 -38.08 7.86
C PRO A 176 3.35 -38.96 7.17
N ILE A 177 3.65 -40.12 7.76
CA ILE A 177 4.55 -41.12 7.15
C ILE A 177 3.86 -41.65 5.88
N PRO A 178 4.54 -41.76 4.71
CA PRO A 178 3.91 -42.11 3.43
C PRO A 178 3.33 -43.52 3.32
N GLU A 179 3.31 -44.32 4.39
CA GLU A 179 2.93 -45.74 4.38
C GLU A 179 1.43 -46.00 4.11
N GLY A 180 0.63 -44.95 3.89
CA GLY A 180 -0.79 -45.04 3.54
C GLY A 180 -1.24 -44.18 2.36
N VAL A 181 -0.33 -43.75 1.48
CA VAL A 181 -0.71 -42.88 0.34
C VAL A 181 -1.39 -43.70 -0.75
N GLY A 182 -2.71 -43.53 -0.89
CA GLY A 182 -3.55 -44.32 -1.79
C GLY A 182 -3.79 -43.70 -3.17
N ASN A 183 -3.40 -42.43 -3.39
CA ASN A 183 -3.55 -41.76 -4.68
C ASN A 183 -2.59 -40.56 -4.88
N VAL A 184 -2.52 -40.08 -6.12
CA VAL A 184 -1.62 -38.98 -6.55
C VAL A 184 -1.93 -37.65 -5.85
N ALA A 185 -3.21 -37.35 -5.56
CA ALA A 185 -3.58 -36.10 -4.89
C ALA A 185 -3.01 -36.03 -3.46
N GLN A 186 -3.00 -37.16 -2.75
CA GLN A 186 -2.40 -37.27 -1.42
C GLN A 186 -0.86 -37.14 -1.46
N LEU A 187 -0.20 -37.55 -2.55
CA LEU A 187 1.23 -37.30 -2.76
C LEU A 187 1.50 -35.81 -2.99
N ASP A 188 0.66 -35.15 -3.80
CA ASP A 188 0.79 -33.73 -4.09
C ASP A 188 0.55 -32.88 -2.83
N ASP A 189 -0.45 -33.24 -2.01
CA ASP A 189 -0.70 -32.59 -0.72
C ASP A 189 0.50 -32.74 0.23
N LEU A 190 1.12 -33.92 0.27
CA LEU A 190 2.32 -34.18 1.08
C LEU A 190 3.52 -33.37 0.57
N ALA A 191 3.74 -33.33 -0.74
CA ALA A 191 4.80 -32.55 -1.36
C ALA A 191 4.61 -31.04 -1.14
N GLN A 192 3.37 -30.57 -1.19
CA GLN A 192 3.00 -29.19 -0.91
C GLN A 192 3.25 -28.84 0.56
N HIS A 193 2.82 -29.70 1.48
CA HIS A 193 3.07 -29.53 2.91
C HIS A 193 4.58 -29.48 3.22
N PHE A 194 5.36 -30.40 2.65
CA PHE A 194 6.82 -30.42 2.78
C PHE A 194 7.48 -29.14 2.27
N THR A 195 7.09 -28.69 1.08
CA THR A 195 7.64 -27.46 0.47
C THR A 195 7.28 -26.22 1.29
N GLN A 196 6.06 -26.16 1.84
CA GLN A 196 5.62 -25.08 2.72
C GLN A 196 6.40 -25.04 4.03
N SER A 197 6.66 -26.20 4.65
CA SER A 197 7.46 -26.29 5.89
C SER A 197 8.90 -25.85 5.69
N LEU A 198 9.54 -26.25 4.57
CA LEU A 198 10.88 -25.77 4.22
C LEU A 198 10.91 -24.25 4.01
N LEU A 199 9.91 -23.71 3.32
CA LEU A 199 9.81 -22.28 3.05
C LEU A 199 9.58 -21.49 4.34
N ALA A 200 8.71 -21.98 5.24
CA ALA A 200 8.43 -21.36 6.53
C ALA A 200 9.68 -21.33 7.43
N ALA A 201 10.40 -22.45 7.55
CA ALA A 201 11.66 -22.51 8.27
C ALA A 201 12.70 -21.56 7.68
N ALA A 202 12.82 -21.53 6.35
CA ALA A 202 13.77 -20.69 5.64
C ALA A 202 13.46 -19.20 5.80
N GLN A 203 12.18 -18.82 5.79
CA GLN A 203 11.74 -17.45 6.03
C GLN A 203 11.98 -17.01 7.48
N ALA A 204 11.73 -17.89 8.45
CA ALA A 204 11.92 -17.62 9.87
C ALA A 204 13.37 -17.30 10.24
N VAL A 205 14.35 -17.94 9.59
CA VAL A 205 15.77 -17.66 9.80
C VAL A 205 16.36 -16.63 8.84
N SER A 206 15.61 -16.28 7.78
CA SER A 206 16.10 -15.31 6.80
C SER A 206 16.12 -13.91 7.42
N LYS A 207 17.26 -13.24 7.31
CA LYS A 207 17.29 -11.78 7.51
C LYS A 207 16.76 -11.13 6.24
N PRO A 208 15.78 -10.20 6.33
CA PRO A 208 15.42 -9.38 5.19
C PRO A 208 16.70 -8.73 4.65
N ALA A 209 16.93 -8.83 3.35
CA ALA A 209 17.92 -7.99 2.72
C ALA A 209 17.56 -6.54 3.07
N GLN A 210 18.38 -5.88 3.89
CA GLN A 210 18.28 -4.44 4.08
C GLN A 210 18.43 -3.83 2.70
N GLN A 211 17.31 -3.52 2.05
CA GLN A 211 17.32 -2.66 0.89
C GLN A 211 17.94 -1.36 1.38
N GLY A 212 19.15 -1.06 0.89
CA GLY A 212 19.82 0.19 1.20
C GLY A 212 18.84 1.33 0.97
N ARG A 213 18.43 1.98 2.06
CA ARG A 213 17.60 3.18 2.00
C ARG A 213 18.44 4.26 1.34
N THR A 214 18.36 4.39 0.01
CA THR A 214 18.76 5.64 -0.65
C THR A 214 17.78 6.70 -0.18
N THR A 215 18.14 7.42 0.88
CA THR A 215 17.42 8.61 1.32
C THR A 215 17.44 9.63 0.18
N ALA A 216 16.31 10.30 -0.04
CA ALA A 216 16.25 11.31 -1.08
C ALA A 216 17.34 12.38 -0.82
N PRO A 217 18.06 12.88 -1.84
CA PRO A 217 19.20 13.80 -1.63
C PRO A 217 18.84 15.10 -0.88
N TRP A 218 17.58 15.51 -0.93
CA TRP A 218 17.04 16.67 -0.20
C TRP A 218 16.68 16.37 1.27
N TRP A 219 16.81 15.12 1.73
CA TRP A 219 16.57 14.70 3.11
C TRP A 219 17.79 14.99 4.00
N THR A 220 17.99 16.26 4.31
CA THR A 220 19.17 16.75 5.02
C THR A 220 19.08 16.55 6.55
N ALA A 221 20.15 16.89 7.27
CA ALA A 221 20.16 16.88 8.74
C ALA A 221 19.12 17.84 9.34
N ASP A 222 18.85 18.98 8.69
CA ASP A 222 17.84 19.94 9.11
C ASP A 222 16.43 19.37 9.00
N CYS A 223 16.11 18.67 7.90
CA CYS A 223 14.84 17.95 7.77
C CYS A 223 14.68 16.89 8.86
N ARG A 224 15.73 16.12 9.15
CA ARG A 224 15.71 15.10 10.23
C ARG A 224 15.58 15.71 11.62
N ARG A 225 16.15 16.89 11.86
CA ARG A 225 15.98 17.62 13.13
C ARG A 225 14.54 18.11 13.28
N ALA A 226 14.01 18.82 12.28
CA ALA A 226 12.65 19.32 12.32
C ALA A 226 11.60 18.18 12.36
N HIS A 227 11.87 17.04 11.74
CA HIS A 227 11.03 15.85 11.86
C HIS A 227 11.02 15.31 13.30
N ARG A 228 12.19 15.26 13.96
CA ARG A 228 12.28 14.85 15.37
C ARG A 228 11.48 15.77 16.28
N GLU A 229 11.62 17.09 16.10
CA GLU A 229 10.83 18.09 16.83
C GLU A 229 9.31 17.87 16.65
N LEU A 230 8.88 17.64 15.40
CA LEU A 230 7.48 17.33 15.10
C LEU A 230 7.01 16.05 15.79
N THR A 231 7.79 14.97 15.73
CA THR A 231 7.41 13.70 16.37
C THR A 231 7.40 13.78 17.89
N THR A 232 8.28 14.58 18.50
CA THR A 232 8.36 14.74 19.95
C THR A 232 7.25 15.62 20.49
N HIS A 233 7.00 16.77 19.86
CA HIS A 233 6.13 17.80 20.42
C HIS A 233 4.74 17.84 19.78
N GLN A 234 4.60 17.38 18.53
CA GLN A 234 3.33 17.34 17.79
C GLN A 234 2.54 18.68 17.78
N THR A 235 3.25 19.81 17.87
CA THR A 235 2.63 21.15 17.85
C THR A 235 2.50 21.70 16.44
N GLU A 236 1.57 22.63 16.23
CA GLU A 236 1.45 23.34 14.94
C GLU A 236 2.74 24.11 14.59
N ALA A 237 3.43 24.69 15.58
CA ALA A 237 4.73 25.34 15.35
C ALA A 237 5.77 24.35 14.79
N ALA A 238 5.89 23.15 15.38
CA ALA A 238 6.81 22.12 14.90
C ALA A 238 6.43 21.61 13.50
N LYS A 239 5.13 21.50 13.20
CA LYS A 239 4.60 21.14 11.88
C LYS A 239 4.95 22.19 10.82
N HIS A 240 4.77 23.48 11.13
CA HIS A 240 5.19 24.57 10.26
C HIS A 240 6.71 24.53 10.00
N GLN A 241 7.51 24.40 11.06
CA GLN A 241 8.96 24.32 10.98
C GLN A 241 9.44 23.14 10.11
N PHE A 242 8.83 21.95 10.27
CA PHE A 242 9.13 20.79 9.45
C PHE A 242 8.80 21.02 7.97
N LYS A 243 7.60 21.53 7.67
CA LYS A 243 7.18 21.84 6.30
C LYS A 243 8.12 22.85 5.65
N ASP A 244 8.55 23.87 6.36
CA ASP A 244 9.43 24.91 5.84
C ASP A 244 10.85 24.41 5.62
N ALA A 245 11.39 23.58 6.53
CA ALA A 245 12.67 22.92 6.34
C ALA A 245 12.67 22.05 5.07
N VAL A 246 11.64 21.22 4.88
CA VAL A 246 11.49 20.36 3.69
C VAL A 246 11.33 21.19 2.41
N ARG A 247 10.51 22.25 2.42
CA ARG A 247 10.34 23.15 1.26
C ARG A 247 11.65 23.86 0.91
N LYS A 248 12.40 24.33 1.92
CA LYS A 248 13.69 25.01 1.73
C LYS A 248 14.71 24.07 1.07
N THR A 249 14.89 22.85 1.61
CA THR A 249 15.90 21.90 1.11
C THR A 249 15.53 21.34 -0.26
N LYS A 250 14.25 21.01 -0.50
CA LYS A 250 13.78 20.61 -1.84
C LYS A 250 14.02 21.71 -2.87
N ARG A 251 13.68 22.97 -2.56
CA ARG A 251 13.94 24.10 -3.47
C ARG A 251 15.43 24.28 -3.76
N ALA A 252 16.27 24.22 -2.72
CA ALA A 252 17.72 24.33 -2.89
C ALA A 252 18.29 23.20 -3.76
N TYR A 253 17.89 21.95 -3.50
CA TYR A 253 18.28 20.80 -4.30
C TYR A 253 17.89 20.97 -5.76
N TRP A 254 16.61 21.26 -6.05
CA TRP A 254 16.16 21.41 -7.43
C TRP A 254 16.82 22.59 -8.14
N ARG A 255 17.05 23.71 -7.44
CA ARG A 255 17.82 24.83 -7.99
C ARG A 255 19.25 24.42 -8.35
N GLN A 256 19.91 23.64 -7.51
CA GLN A 256 21.24 23.12 -7.80
C GLN A 256 21.23 22.16 -8.99
N VAL A 257 20.25 21.26 -9.07
CA VAL A 257 20.12 20.32 -10.20
C VAL A 257 19.89 21.06 -11.52
N ILE A 258 19.04 22.09 -11.52
CA ILE A 258 18.75 22.90 -12.72
C ILE A 258 19.98 23.71 -13.13
N ASN A 259 20.60 24.44 -12.19
CA ASN A 259 21.77 25.27 -12.48
C ASN A 259 23.01 24.45 -12.85
N GLY A 260 23.08 23.19 -12.40
CA GLY A 260 24.18 22.28 -12.66
C GLY A 260 24.08 21.51 -13.98
N ALA A 261 22.96 21.63 -14.71
CA ALA A 261 22.77 20.91 -15.97
C ALA A 261 23.63 21.52 -17.08
N ARG A 262 24.53 20.71 -17.66
CA ARG A 262 25.50 21.18 -18.67
C ARG A 262 25.33 20.57 -20.05
N ASP A 263 24.64 19.44 -20.13
CA ASP A 263 24.45 18.70 -21.38
C ASP A 263 23.00 18.22 -21.55
N GLY A 264 22.72 17.63 -22.72
CA GLY A 264 21.41 17.06 -23.01
C GLY A 264 20.99 15.91 -22.09
N ARG A 265 21.94 15.23 -21.43
CA ARG A 265 21.69 14.14 -20.49
C ARG A 265 21.21 14.66 -19.14
N ASP A 266 21.84 15.72 -18.64
CA ASP A 266 21.42 16.43 -17.43
C ASP A 266 20.07 17.11 -17.65
N LEU A 267 19.90 17.75 -18.82
CA LEU A 267 18.61 18.32 -19.20
C LEU A 267 17.54 17.22 -19.24
N TYR A 268 17.84 16.05 -19.83
CA TYR A 268 16.92 14.90 -19.83
C TYR A 268 16.58 14.43 -18.42
N ARG A 269 17.51 14.43 -17.45
CA ARG A 269 17.21 14.10 -16.04
C ARG A 269 16.27 15.12 -15.38
N VAL A 270 16.43 16.40 -15.69
CA VAL A 270 15.54 17.48 -15.23
C VAL A 270 14.15 17.35 -15.85
N VAL A 271 14.06 17.16 -17.18
CA VAL A 271 12.77 17.05 -17.88
C VAL A 271 12.12 15.67 -17.78
N ALA A 272 12.86 14.62 -17.43
CA ALA A 272 12.29 13.29 -17.14
C ALA A 272 11.32 13.35 -15.96
N TRP A 273 11.51 14.28 -15.02
CA TRP A 273 10.50 14.58 -13.99
C TRP A 273 9.22 15.20 -14.56
N HIS A 274 9.33 16.00 -15.63
CA HIS A 274 8.18 16.58 -16.34
C HIS A 274 7.51 15.60 -17.31
N LYS A 275 8.25 14.61 -17.83
CA LYS A 275 7.76 13.54 -18.74
C LYS A 275 7.30 12.27 -18.02
N LEU A 276 7.22 12.29 -16.68
CA LEU A 276 6.49 11.29 -15.90
C LEU A 276 4.99 11.61 -15.75
N GLY A 277 4.47 12.60 -16.49
CA GLY A 277 3.08 12.53 -16.91
C GLY A 277 2.92 11.25 -17.74
N PRO A 278 1.88 10.42 -17.53
CA PRO A 278 1.70 9.26 -18.39
C PRO A 278 1.57 9.76 -19.84
N ASN A 279 1.80 8.90 -20.83
CA ASN A 279 1.33 9.13 -22.20
C ASN A 279 -0.22 9.14 -22.20
N LEU A 280 -0.84 10.03 -21.43
CA LEU A 280 -2.24 10.34 -21.45
C LEU A 280 -2.41 11.21 -22.69
N ARG A 281 -2.66 10.58 -23.84
CA ARG A 281 -3.27 11.31 -24.95
C ARG A 281 -4.57 11.90 -24.40
N ALA A 282 -4.77 13.19 -24.62
CA ALA A 282 -6.06 13.82 -24.39
C ALA A 282 -7.13 13.01 -25.17
N PRO A 283 -8.32 12.78 -24.61
CA PRO A 283 -9.41 12.24 -25.41
C PRO A 283 -9.62 13.15 -26.63
N PRO A 284 -9.89 12.59 -27.82
CA PRO A 284 -10.15 13.40 -29.00
C PRO A 284 -11.34 14.33 -28.73
N LEU A 285 -11.22 15.58 -29.18
CA LEU A 285 -12.31 16.56 -29.12
C LEU A 285 -13.48 16.02 -29.94
N VAL A 286 -14.57 15.65 -29.27
CA VAL A 286 -15.84 15.36 -29.93
C VAL A 286 -16.48 16.72 -30.22
N ILE A 287 -16.30 17.20 -31.45
CA ILE A 287 -17.10 18.32 -31.96
C ILE A 287 -18.43 17.71 -32.39
N GLY A 288 -19.48 17.96 -31.61
CA GLY A 288 -20.83 17.49 -31.93
C GLY A 288 -21.33 18.11 -33.23
N SER A 289 -21.65 17.28 -34.22
CA SER A 289 -22.57 17.64 -35.28
C SER A 289 -23.99 17.41 -34.75
N HIS A 290 -24.64 18.48 -34.30
CA HIS A 290 -26.09 18.47 -34.14
C HIS A 290 -26.69 18.42 -35.54
N ALA A 291 -27.50 17.39 -35.80
CA ALA A 291 -28.46 17.37 -36.89
C ALA A 291 -29.67 18.25 -36.53
#